data_AF-B5I7L1-F1
#
_entry.id   AF-B5I7L1-F1
#
_cell.length_a   1.000
_cell.length_b   1.000
_cell.length_c   1.000
_cell.angle_alpha   90.00
_cell.angle_beta   90.00
_cell.angle_gamma   90.00
#
_symmetry.space_group_name_H-M   'P 1'
#
loop_
_entity.id
_entity.type
_entity.pdbx_description
1 polymer ?
#
loop_
_entity_poly.entity_id
_entity_poly.type
_entity_poly.pdbx_seq_one_letter_code
_entity_poly.pdbx_strand_id
1 'polypeptide(L)' 'MSEAGAPCVVGHGIAGPVDIRDGRGRPLHHMDVGGGAVQVALCKGESALITARGDRPEPTVTPVRPNEDAPRWGLPPI' A
#
# COMPACT_ATOMS: atom_id res chain seq x y z
N MET A 1 -10.84 15.24 -1.24
CA MET A 1 -11.20 14.43 -0.05
C MET A 1 -11.48 13.03 -0.55
N SER A 2 -10.70 12.02 -0.15
CA SER A 2 -10.95 10.64 -0.58
C SER A 2 -12.24 10.17 0.10
N GLU A 3 -13.26 9.82 -0.68
CA GLU A 3 -14.56 9.39 -0.14
C GLU A 3 -14.42 8.00 0.46
N ALA A 4 -14.66 7.89 1.76
CA ALA A 4 -14.72 6.61 2.44
C ALA A 4 -15.85 5.76 1.81
N GLY A 5 -15.49 4.73 1.04
CA GLY A 5 -16.43 3.81 0.38
C GLY A 5 -16.38 3.84 -1.16
N ALA A 6 -15.68 4.79 -1.78
CA ALA A 6 -15.41 4.74 -3.21
C ALA A 6 -14.42 3.59 -3.54
N PRO A 7 -14.46 3.02 -4.76
CA PRO A 7 -13.52 1.99 -5.17
C PRO A 7 -12.07 2.40 -4.92
N CYS A 8 -11.31 1.59 -4.17
CA CYS A 8 -9.90 1.84 -3.94
C CYS A 8 -9.12 1.39 -5.18
N VAL A 9 -8.75 2.34 -6.04
CA VAL A 9 -7.90 2.08 -7.21
C VAL A 9 -6.47 2.47 -6.89
N VAL A 10 -5.54 1.53 -7.07
CA VAL A 10 -4.11 1.72 -6.76
C VAL A 10 -3.30 1.49 -8.02
N GLY A 11 -2.56 2.51 -8.47
CA GLY A 11 -1.50 2.35 -9.47
C GLY A 11 -0.22 1.86 -8.81
N HIS A 12 0.39 0.79 -9.34
CA HIS A 12 1.60 0.20 -8.77
C HIS A 12 2.74 0.06 -9.80
N GLY A 13 3.98 0.15 -9.32
CA GLY A 13 5.20 -0.10 -10.10
C GLY A 13 5.73 -1.53 -10.01
N ILE A 14 4.99 -2.45 -9.38
CA ILE A 14 5.39 -3.85 -9.25
C ILE A 14 5.36 -4.52 -10.62
N ALA A 15 6.48 -5.15 -11.01
CA ALA A 15 6.59 -5.86 -12.26
C ALA A 15 5.83 -7.19 -12.21
N GLY A 16 5.01 -7.47 -13.23
CA GLY A 16 4.27 -8.72 -13.36
C GLY A 16 3.03 -8.80 -12.46
N PRO A 17 2.49 -10.01 -12.23
CA PRO A 17 1.27 -10.18 -11.46
C PRO A 17 1.48 -9.89 -9.98
N VAL A 18 0.44 -9.37 -9.33
CA VAL A 18 0.43 -9.07 -7.89
C VAL A 18 -0.41 -10.07 -7.11
N ASP A 19 -0.10 -10.19 -5.83
CA ASP A 19 -0.99 -10.75 -4.82
C ASP A 19 -1.51 -9.61 -3.93
N ILE A 20 -2.81 -9.64 -3.61
CA ILE A 20 -3.45 -8.65 -2.73
C ILE A 20 -4.06 -9.37 -1.52
N ARG A 21 -3.65 -8.96 -0.31
CA ARG A 21 -4.03 -9.60 0.96
C ARG A 21 -4.43 -8.57 2.02
N ASP A 22 -5.19 -8.99 3.01
CA ASP A 22 -5.47 -8.18 4.20
C ASP A 22 -4.30 -8.24 5.21
N GLY A 23 -4.39 -7.48 6.31
CA GLY A 23 -3.40 -7.49 7.39
C GLY A 23 -3.27 -8.83 8.14
N ARG A 24 -4.14 -9.81 7.86
CA ARG A 24 -4.08 -11.19 8.39
C ARG A 24 -3.54 -12.18 7.34
N GLY A 25 -3.14 -11.71 6.17
CA GLY A 25 -2.64 -12.52 5.06
C GLY A 25 -3.73 -13.21 4.22
N ARG A 26 -5.01 -12.91 4.44
CA ARG A 26 -6.11 -13.50 3.66
C ARG A 26 -6.21 -12.81 2.29
N PRO A 27 -6.44 -13.54 1.19
CA PRO A 27 -6.58 -12.93 -0.12
C PRO A 27 -7.78 -11.99 -0.16
N LEU A 28 -7.60 -10.82 -0.77
CA LEU A 28 -8.66 -9.84 -1.02
C LEU A 28 -9.13 -9.92 -2.47
N HIS A 29 -10.43 -9.73 -2.67
CA HIS A 29 -11.00 -9.62 -4.00
C HIS A 29 -10.49 -8.34 -4.68
N HIS A 30 -9.99 -8.50 -5.90
CA HIS A 30 -9.46 -7.40 -6.69
C HIS A 30 -9.71 -7.63 -8.17
N MET A 31 -9.67 -6.54 -8.92
CA MET A 31 -9.82 -6.52 -10.37
C MET A 31 -8.70 -5.70 -10.99
N ASP A 32 -8.05 -6.24 -12.01
CA ASP A 32 -7.13 -5.47 -12.86
C ASP A 32 -7.96 -4.50 -13.72
N VAL A 33 -7.61 -3.21 -13.66
CA VAL A 33 -8.28 -2.15 -14.44
C VAL A 33 -7.38 -1.61 -15.58
N GLY A 34 -6.24 -2.26 -15.82
CA GLY A 34 -5.26 -1.92 -16.85
C GLY A 34 -4.28 -0.83 -16.41
N GLY A 35 -3.22 -0.65 -17.21
CA GLY A 35 -2.25 0.43 -16.99
C GLY A 35 -1.42 0.31 -15.71
N GLY A 36 -1.31 -0.89 -15.12
CA GLY A 36 -0.63 -1.09 -13.84
C GLY A 36 -1.47 -0.66 -12.64
N ALA A 37 -2.79 -0.56 -12.80
CA ALA A 37 -3.72 -0.24 -11.73
C ALA A 37 -4.64 -1.41 -11.39
N VAL A 38 -4.93 -1.54 -10.10
CA VAL A 38 -5.84 -2.55 -9.56
C VAL A 38 -6.91 -1.89 -8.70
N GLN A 39 -8.15 -2.36 -8.83
CA GLN A 39 -9.24 -2.02 -7.94
C GLN A 39 -9.33 -3.05 -6.82
N VAL A 40 -9.28 -2.60 -5.58
CA VAL A 40 -9.36 -3.44 -4.37
C VAL A 40 -10.67 -3.17 -3.65
N ALA A 41 -11.37 -4.24 -3.27
CA ALA A 41 -12.54 -4.16 -2.41
C ALA A 41 -12.08 -3.96 -0.95
N LEU A 42 -12.22 -2.72 -0.44
CA LEU A 42 -11.89 -2.37 0.95
C LEU A 42 -13.07 -1.66 1.61
N CYS A 43 -13.46 -2.12 2.78
CA CYS A 43 -14.36 -1.39 3.67
C CYS A 43 -13.60 -0.28 4.42
N LYS A 44 -14.37 0.65 5.02
CA LYS A 44 -13.81 1.71 5.85
C LYS A 44 -12.96 1.12 6.98
N GLY A 45 -11.70 1.54 7.06
CA GLY A 45 -10.75 1.10 8.08
C GLY A 45 -10.02 -0.21 7.75
N GLU A 46 -10.28 -0.83 6.61
CA GLU A 46 -9.50 -1.97 6.14
C GLU A 46 -8.20 -1.55 5.46
N SER A 47 -7.28 -2.50 5.30
CA SER A 47 -5.98 -2.28 4.69
C SER A 47 -5.64 -3.45 3.77
N ALA A 48 -4.91 -3.14 2.69
CA ALA A 48 -4.40 -4.12 1.74
C ALA A 48 -2.87 -4.09 1.69
N LEU A 49 -2.28 -5.28 1.62
CA LEU A 49 -0.89 -5.52 1.23
C LEU A 49 -0.88 -5.97 -0.22
N ILE A 50 -0.18 -5.20 -1.06
CA ILE A 50 0.01 -5.51 -2.49
C ILE A 50 1.47 -5.90 -2.66
N THR A 51 1.72 -7.14 -3.07
CA THR A 51 3.08 -7.67 -3.27
C THR A 51 3.21 -8.30 -4.65
N ALA A 52 4.45 -8.50 -5.11
CA ALA A 52 4.68 -9.36 -6.27
C ALA A 52 4.13 -10.76 -5.98
N ARG A 53 3.60 -11.44 -6.99
CA ARG A 53 3.04 -12.78 -6.82
C ARG A 53 4.06 -13.72 -6.18
N GLY A 54 3.63 -14.40 -5.11
CA GLY A 54 4.48 -15.34 -4.37
C GLY A 54 5.40 -14.68 -3.34
N ASP A 55 5.58 -13.37 -3.40
CA ASP A 55 6.33 -12.63 -2.39
C ASP A 55 5.48 -12.42 -1.13
N ARG A 56 6.07 -12.71 0.02
CA ARG A 56 5.44 -12.67 1.36
C ARG A 56 6.40 -12.06 2.37
N PRO A 57 6.68 -10.76 2.27
CA PRO A 57 7.46 -10.06 3.27
C PRO A 57 6.71 -10.07 4.61
N GLU A 58 7.46 -10.19 5.70
CA GLU A 58 6.91 -10.00 7.03
C GLU A 58 6.59 -8.50 7.21
N PRO A 59 5.34 -8.11 7.56
CA PRO A 59 4.94 -6.71 7.65
C PRO A 59 5.39 -6.06 8.96
N THR A 60 6.66 -6.26 9.33
CA THR A 60 7.25 -5.72 10.56
C THR A 60 7.84 -4.35 10.26
N VAL A 61 7.21 -3.30 10.78
CA VAL A 61 7.74 -1.93 10.69
C VAL A 61 8.80 -1.77 11.77
N THR A 62 10.04 -1.54 11.35
CA THR A 62 11.15 -1.22 12.25
C THR A 62 11.78 0.12 11.88
N PRO A 63 12.33 0.86 12.85
CA PRO A 63 13.12 2.04 12.54
C PRO A 63 14.26 1.67 11.60
N VAL A 64 14.28 2.27 10.41
CA VAL A 64 15.44 2.18 9.52
C VAL A 64 16.52 3.12 10.02
N ARG A 65 17.79 2.74 9.88
CA ARG A 65 18.89 3.67 10.15
C ARG A 65 18.80 4.81 9.14
N PRO A 66 18.78 6.09 9.59
CA PRO A 66 18.87 7.21 8.69
C PRO A 66 20.15 7.10 7.85
N ASN A 67 20.04 7.34 6.55
CA ASN A 67 21.22 7.33 5.68
C ASN A 67 22.06 8.61 5.85
N GLU A 68 21.43 9.68 6.35
CA GLU A 68 22.02 10.98 6.64
C GLU A 68 21.15 11.73 7.66
N ASP A 69 21.68 12.81 8.23
CA ASP A 69 20.91 13.72 9.06
C ASP A 69 19.82 14.39 8.20
N ALA A 70 18.55 14.13 8.52
CA ALA A 70 17.45 14.76 7.83
C ALA A 70 17.30 16.23 8.30
N PRO A 71 17.16 17.20 7.39
CA PRO A 71 16.78 18.55 7.78
C PRO A 71 15.44 18.51 8.52
N ARG A 72 15.29 19.36 9.54
CA ARG A 72 14.04 19.43 10.31
C ARG A 72 12.87 19.74 9.37
N TRP A 73 11.91 18.83 9.29
CA TRP A 73 10.63 19.11 8.65
C TRP A 73 9.73 19.86 9.64
N GLY A 74 9.28 21.05 9.26
CA GLY A 74 8.36 21.84 10.09
C GLY A 74 8.49 23.35 9.87
N LEU A 75 7.44 24.06 10.28
CA LEU A 75 7.28 25.52 10.17
C LEU A 75 8.47 26.30 10.74
N PRO A 76 8.73 27.52 10.22
CA PRO A 76 9.84 28.36 10.68
C PRO A 76 9.77 28.61 12.19
N PRO A 77 10.93 28.83 12.85
CA PRO A 77 10.98 29.11 14.27
C PRO A 77 10.14 30.35 14.59
N ILE A 78 9.34 30.26 15.67
CA ILE A 78 8.64 31.39 16.28
C ILE A 78 9.62 32.33 17.00
#